data_AF-A0A924NBR1-F1
#
_entry.id   AF-A0A924NBR1-F1
#
_cell.length_a   1.000
_cell.length_b   1.000
_cell.length_c   1.000
_cell.angle_alpha   90.00
_cell.angle_beta   90.00
_cell.angle_gamma   90.00
#
_symmetry.space_group_name_H-M   'P 1'
#
loop_
_entity.id
_entity.type
_entity.pdbx_description
1 polymer ?
#
loop_
_entity_poly.entity_id
_entity_poly.type
_entity_poly.pdbx_seq_one_letter_code
_entity_poly.pdbx_strand_id
1 'polypeptide(L)'
;MNVRRSWILCPGMLVTLLGARHVASAQQQPTVRQWLSLRSVGAPVVSPDGSVIAYTVTSTEWDANRYDTEIWVSRTGTDPVQLTSTDKESSTLPRWSPDSRWLGFIADRGEGRQVYLIRPSGGEARRLTSIKGGVTDFAWAPDGATIALASVGPEGDDVVARRRTYGEFSIENADYRLSRLWLVRVDTGTASPQPRELQIGAARTLGGFAWSPDGRQIAYSHTPDPLLSSASLSDIAVVDVATGAVRPLVTGPGADTGPVWSPDGTRILFSTASGDTTSSFYRNQHLAVIAATGGPITVLAQGFDEDPASATWLPSGIRFLAAQGTAQKLFALDPARGVTRVLLSAPDVIRSASFSRDGSVVASTAENATTL
;
A
#
# COMPACT_ATOMS: atom_id res chain seq x y z
N MET A 1 -17.30 103.50 27.30
CA MET A 1 -16.67 102.21 27.59
C MET A 1 -17.41 101.13 26.82
N ASN A 2 -16.73 100.53 25.85
CA ASN A 2 -17.26 99.57 24.88
C ASN A 2 -17.56 98.23 25.55
N VAL A 3 -18.81 97.76 25.46
CA VAL A 3 -19.14 96.35 25.70
C VAL A 3 -19.64 95.76 24.39
N ARG A 4 -18.74 95.05 23.71
CA ARG A 4 -19.05 94.18 22.56
C ARG A 4 -19.78 92.94 23.09
N ARG A 5 -20.98 92.65 22.58
CA ARG A 5 -21.63 91.34 22.72
C ARG A 5 -21.25 90.48 21.51
N SER A 6 -20.39 89.50 21.74
CA SER A 6 -20.04 88.46 20.76
C SER A 6 -21.10 87.37 20.79
N TRP A 7 -21.72 87.08 19.64
CA TRP A 7 -22.53 85.88 19.44
C TRP A 7 -21.63 84.77 18.90
N ILE A 8 -21.57 83.65 19.61
CA ILE A 8 -20.85 82.44 19.21
C ILE A 8 -21.76 81.66 18.24
N LEU A 9 -21.39 81.62 16.97
CA LEU A 9 -21.91 80.65 16.00
C LEU A 9 -21.06 79.39 16.13
N CYS A 10 -21.64 78.31 16.64
CA CYS A 10 -21.02 76.97 16.62
C CYS A 10 -21.12 76.38 15.20
N PRO A 11 -20.02 76.05 14.51
CA PRO A 11 -20.07 75.19 13.33
C PRO A 11 -20.21 73.73 13.80
N GLY A 12 -21.24 73.04 13.27
CA GLY A 12 -21.53 71.65 13.57
C GLY A 12 -20.37 70.72 13.24
N MET A 13 -20.04 69.84 14.19
CA MET A 13 -19.10 68.74 14.01
C MET A 13 -19.80 67.63 13.21
N LEU A 14 -19.48 67.55 11.91
CA LEU A 14 -19.88 66.43 11.06
C LEU A 14 -19.09 65.19 11.51
N VAL A 15 -19.72 64.31 12.27
CA VAL A 15 -19.15 62.99 12.60
C VAL A 15 -19.28 62.11 11.35
N THR A 16 -18.19 62.00 10.59
CA THR A 16 -18.09 61.03 9.51
C THR A 16 -17.92 59.64 10.12
N LEU A 17 -19.02 58.88 10.19
CA LEU A 17 -18.96 57.44 10.45
C LEU A 17 -18.24 56.78 9.26
N LEU A 18 -16.93 56.55 9.42
CA LEU A 18 -16.20 55.60 8.57
C LEU A 18 -16.76 54.21 8.85
N GLY A 19 -17.82 53.84 8.12
CA GLY A 19 -18.28 52.46 8.06
C GLY A 19 -17.13 51.62 7.54
N ALA A 20 -16.55 50.79 8.40
CA ALA A 20 -15.65 49.73 7.98
C ALA A 20 -16.43 48.86 6.98
N ARG A 21 -16.14 49.03 5.69
CA ARG A 21 -16.60 48.10 4.68
C ARG A 21 -15.88 46.79 4.95
N HIS A 22 -16.53 45.90 5.69
CA HIS A 22 -16.21 44.49 5.60
C HIS A 22 -16.43 44.10 4.14
N VAL A 23 -15.34 44.10 3.37
CA VAL A 23 -15.29 43.33 2.14
C VAL A 23 -15.36 41.89 2.63
N ALA A 24 -16.58 41.35 2.69
CA ALA A 24 -16.77 39.92 2.76
C ALA A 24 -16.03 39.37 1.55
N SER A 25 -14.87 38.74 1.78
CA SER A 25 -14.23 37.93 0.75
C SER A 25 -15.27 36.92 0.34
N ALA A 26 -15.84 37.08 -0.86
CA ALA A 26 -16.69 36.07 -1.44
C ALA A 26 -15.82 34.82 -1.51
N GLN A 27 -16.13 33.83 -0.69
CA GLN A 27 -15.39 32.58 -0.65
C GLN A 27 -15.46 31.99 -2.06
N GLN A 28 -14.38 32.13 -2.83
CA GLN A 28 -14.31 31.62 -4.19
C GLN A 28 -14.47 30.12 -4.09
N GLN A 29 -15.62 29.62 -4.56
CA GLN A 29 -15.83 28.19 -4.64
C GLN A 29 -14.82 27.63 -5.65
N PRO A 30 -14.09 26.56 -5.30
CA PRO A 30 -13.14 25.98 -6.23
C PRO A 30 -13.90 25.48 -7.45
N THR A 31 -13.36 25.76 -8.64
CA THR A 31 -13.88 25.20 -9.89
C THR A 31 -13.73 23.68 -9.90
N VAL A 32 -14.53 22.98 -10.73
CA VAL A 32 -14.36 21.53 -10.96
C VAL A 32 -12.92 21.21 -11.36
N ARG A 33 -12.29 22.07 -12.17
CA ARG A 33 -10.88 21.91 -12.55
C ARG A 33 -9.94 21.98 -11.35
N GLN A 34 -10.14 22.93 -10.44
CA GLN A 34 -9.32 23.04 -9.22
C GLN A 34 -9.53 21.84 -8.29
N TRP A 35 -10.78 21.39 -8.11
CA TRP A 35 -11.09 20.18 -7.35
C TRP A 35 -10.40 18.94 -7.92
N LEU A 36 -10.49 18.73 -9.23
CA LEU A 36 -9.84 17.59 -9.89
C LEU A 36 -8.32 17.70 -9.84
N SER A 37 -7.75 18.92 -9.84
CA SER A 37 -6.30 19.17 -9.80
C SER A 37 -5.68 19.08 -8.40
N LEU A 38 -6.47 18.79 -7.35
CA LEU A 38 -5.93 18.54 -6.01
C LEU A 38 -4.98 17.35 -6.05
N ARG A 39 -3.80 17.52 -5.46
CA ARG A 39 -2.83 16.45 -5.32
C ARG A 39 -3.21 15.58 -4.13
N SER A 40 -3.20 14.26 -4.31
CA SER A 40 -3.37 13.32 -3.22
C SER A 40 -2.07 12.59 -2.94
N VAL A 41 -1.83 12.26 -1.66
CA VAL A 41 -0.65 11.50 -1.23
C VAL A 41 -1.07 10.11 -0.77
N GLY A 42 -0.22 9.11 -1.03
CA GLY A 42 -0.53 7.71 -0.74
C GLY A 42 0.71 6.87 -0.44
N ALA A 43 0.47 5.63 -0.03
CA ALA A 43 1.46 4.55 0.09
C ALA A 43 2.82 4.98 0.69
N PRO A 44 2.84 5.59 1.89
CA PRO A 44 4.09 5.97 2.54
C PRO A 44 4.84 4.71 2.95
N VAL A 45 6.14 4.68 2.68
CA VAL A 45 7.05 3.60 3.08
C VAL A 45 8.31 4.17 3.72
N VAL A 46 8.55 3.78 4.97
CA VAL A 46 9.73 4.18 5.74
C VAL A 46 10.91 3.28 5.31
N SER A 47 12.08 3.85 5.09
CA SER A 47 13.29 3.08 4.86
C SER A 47 13.63 2.21 6.08
N PRO A 48 14.23 1.02 5.91
CA PRO A 48 14.54 0.13 7.05
C PRO A 48 15.34 0.79 8.18
N ASP A 49 16.23 1.72 7.85
CA ASP A 49 17.04 2.53 8.77
C ASP A 49 16.31 3.78 9.32
N GLY A 50 15.07 4.04 8.91
CA GLY A 50 14.25 5.14 9.40
C GLY A 50 14.62 6.54 8.87
N SER A 51 15.60 6.64 7.97
CA SER A 51 16.19 7.92 7.55
C SER A 51 15.43 8.62 6.41
N VAL A 52 14.67 7.87 5.59
CA VAL A 52 13.96 8.40 4.42
C VAL A 52 12.55 7.81 4.35
N ILE A 53 11.56 8.66 4.05
CA ILE A 53 10.20 8.25 3.75
C ILE A 53 9.98 8.42 2.25
N ALA A 54 9.62 7.35 1.54
CA ALA A 54 9.10 7.45 0.18
C ALA A 54 7.58 7.40 0.22
N TYR A 55 6.90 8.11 -0.66
CA TYR A 55 5.44 8.12 -0.76
C TYR A 55 5.02 8.48 -2.18
N THR A 56 3.79 8.19 -2.55
CA THR A 56 3.26 8.55 -3.88
C THR A 56 2.51 9.87 -3.82
N VAL A 57 2.59 10.64 -4.91
CA VAL A 57 1.80 11.85 -5.14
C VAL A 57 1.07 11.67 -6.46
N THR A 58 -0.26 11.76 -6.42
CA THR A 58 -1.11 11.72 -7.61
C THR A 58 -1.50 13.13 -8.01
N SER A 59 -1.38 13.47 -9.28
CA SER A 59 -1.78 14.76 -9.86
C SER A 59 -2.48 14.58 -11.20
N THR A 60 -3.26 15.56 -11.63
CA THR A 60 -3.89 15.57 -12.95
C THR A 60 -2.89 15.89 -14.05
N GLU A 61 -2.90 15.09 -15.10
CA GLU A 61 -2.28 15.40 -16.38
C GLU A 61 -3.40 15.69 -17.41
N TRP A 62 -3.67 16.97 -17.63
CA TRP A 62 -4.83 17.42 -18.40
C TRP A 62 -4.69 17.11 -19.89
N ASP A 63 -3.48 17.24 -20.43
CA ASP A 63 -3.25 17.04 -21.87
C ASP A 63 -3.39 15.56 -22.26
N ALA A 64 -3.06 14.65 -21.34
CA ALA A 64 -3.24 13.21 -21.52
C ALA A 64 -4.57 12.68 -20.95
N ASN A 65 -5.43 13.56 -20.40
CA ASN A 65 -6.70 13.20 -19.76
C ASN A 65 -6.58 12.02 -18.77
N ARG A 66 -5.56 12.07 -17.90
CA ARG A 66 -5.28 11.01 -16.91
C ARG A 66 -4.83 11.59 -15.58
N TYR A 67 -4.79 10.73 -14.56
CA TYR A 67 -4.00 10.99 -13.37
C TYR A 67 -2.60 10.41 -13.55
N ASP A 68 -1.61 11.13 -13.07
CA ASP A 68 -0.23 10.69 -12.98
C ASP A 68 0.18 10.55 -11.52
N THR A 69 0.74 9.39 -11.16
CA THR A 69 1.24 9.09 -9.82
C THR A 69 2.75 8.95 -9.87
N GLU A 70 3.45 9.74 -9.05
CA GLU A 70 4.90 9.71 -8.97
C GLU A 70 5.39 9.54 -7.54
N ILE A 71 6.62 9.06 -7.40
CA ILE A 71 7.24 8.79 -6.10
C ILE A 71 8.01 10.03 -5.66
N TRP A 72 7.76 10.43 -4.43
CA TRP A 72 8.43 11.50 -3.72
C TRP A 72 9.17 10.91 -2.52
N VAL A 73 10.24 11.60 -2.11
CA VAL A 73 10.99 11.26 -0.89
C VAL A 73 11.08 12.46 0.03
N SER A 74 10.97 12.21 1.33
CA SER A 74 11.18 13.19 2.38
C SER A 74 12.19 12.68 3.39
N ARG A 75 13.01 13.58 3.91
CA ARG A 75 13.91 13.36 5.06
C ARG A 75 13.50 14.34 6.15
N THR A 76 13.60 13.92 7.40
CA THR A 76 13.25 14.77 8.54
C THR A 76 14.04 16.09 8.48
N GLY A 77 13.32 17.21 8.47
CA GLY A 77 13.92 18.55 8.43
C GLY A 77 14.30 19.06 7.05
N THR A 78 13.94 18.37 5.96
CA THR A 78 14.14 18.85 4.58
C THR A 78 12.84 18.88 3.79
N ASP A 79 12.78 19.73 2.78
CA ASP A 79 11.67 19.73 1.83
C ASP A 79 11.60 18.40 1.07
N PRO A 80 10.40 17.88 0.77
CA PRO A 80 10.25 16.69 -0.05
C PRO A 80 10.71 16.92 -1.49
N VAL A 81 11.27 15.87 -2.09
CA VAL A 81 11.80 15.88 -3.46
C VAL A 81 11.07 14.84 -4.30
N GLN A 82 10.64 15.23 -5.50
CA GLN A 82 10.13 14.29 -6.49
C GLN A 82 11.27 13.40 -7.00
N LEU A 83 11.14 12.09 -6.79
CA LEU A 83 12.18 11.13 -7.13
C LEU A 83 12.00 10.54 -8.53
N THR A 84 10.75 10.37 -8.97
CA THR A 84 10.42 9.86 -10.30
C THR A 84 9.61 10.87 -11.09
N SER A 85 9.87 10.93 -12.39
CA SER A 85 9.08 11.71 -13.35
C SER A 85 9.11 10.96 -14.68
N THR A 86 7.94 10.62 -15.20
CA THR A 86 7.78 9.92 -16.46
C THR A 86 6.84 10.67 -17.39
N ASP A 87 7.11 10.54 -18.68
CA ASP A 87 6.24 11.00 -19.75
C ASP A 87 5.01 10.10 -19.93
N LYS A 88 5.06 8.83 -19.50
CA LYS A 88 4.02 7.82 -19.76
C LYS A 88 3.72 6.98 -18.53
N GLU A 89 2.42 6.80 -18.28
CA GLU A 89 1.89 6.05 -17.15
C GLU A 89 2.38 6.60 -15.81
N SER A 90 2.52 5.76 -14.78
CA SER A 90 2.80 6.17 -13.41
C SER A 90 3.84 5.30 -12.72
N SER A 91 4.44 5.83 -11.65
CA SER A 91 5.35 5.11 -10.74
C SER A 91 4.64 4.80 -9.42
N THR A 92 4.52 3.52 -9.09
CA THR A 92 3.68 3.04 -7.96
C THR A 92 4.39 1.98 -7.14
N LEU A 93 3.82 1.61 -5.99
CA LEU A 93 4.30 0.54 -5.11
C LEU A 93 5.79 0.66 -4.73
N PRO A 94 6.21 1.81 -4.13
CA PRO A 94 7.58 1.96 -3.65
C PRO A 94 7.88 0.92 -2.55
N ARG A 95 9.00 0.22 -2.64
CA ARG A 95 9.50 -0.71 -1.60
C ARG A 95 11.01 -0.64 -1.47
N TRP A 96 11.46 -0.41 -0.25
CA TRP A 96 12.87 -0.28 0.09
C TRP A 96 13.62 -1.62 0.05
N SER A 97 14.85 -1.60 -0.46
CA SER A 97 15.79 -2.69 -0.21
C SER A 97 16.11 -2.78 1.29
N PRO A 98 16.42 -3.98 1.82
CA PRO A 98 16.71 -4.15 3.25
C PRO A 98 17.90 -3.33 3.76
N ASP A 99 18.81 -2.92 2.89
CA ASP A 99 19.98 -2.09 3.21
C ASP A 99 19.73 -0.58 3.05
N SER A 100 18.48 -0.16 2.79
CA SER A 100 18.08 1.24 2.51
C SER A 100 18.78 1.89 1.30
N ARG A 101 19.51 1.12 0.48
CA ARG A 101 20.32 1.66 -0.62
C ARG A 101 19.57 1.85 -1.93
N TRP A 102 18.44 1.18 -2.09
CA TRP A 102 17.62 1.19 -3.29
C TRP A 102 16.14 1.34 -2.91
N LEU A 103 15.43 2.09 -3.73
CA LEU A 103 13.98 2.06 -3.77
C LEU A 103 13.55 1.29 -5.02
N GLY A 104 12.89 0.16 -4.84
CA GLY A 104 12.18 -0.53 -5.90
C GLY A 104 10.79 0.07 -6.11
N PHE A 105 10.28 0.05 -7.33
CA PHE A 105 8.93 0.48 -7.65
C PHE A 105 8.41 -0.18 -8.93
N ILE A 106 7.09 -0.16 -9.13
CA ILE A 106 6.46 -0.62 -10.36
C ILE A 106 6.13 0.57 -11.26
N ALA A 107 6.56 0.49 -12.51
CA ALA A 107 6.20 1.44 -13.54
C ALA A 107 5.96 0.73 -14.88
N ASP A 108 5.16 1.34 -15.73
CA ASP A 108 5.07 0.99 -17.15
C ASP A 108 5.73 2.11 -17.95
N ARG A 109 6.70 1.75 -18.81
CA ARG A 109 7.42 2.68 -19.69
C ARG A 109 7.26 2.28 -21.16
N GLY A 110 6.14 1.64 -21.50
CA GLY A 110 5.80 1.20 -22.85
C GLY A 110 5.95 -0.31 -23.10
N GLU A 111 6.28 -1.10 -22.08
CA GLU A 111 6.52 -2.54 -22.19
C GLU A 111 5.81 -3.35 -21.09
N GLY A 112 4.72 -2.79 -20.56
CA GLY A 112 4.02 -3.34 -19.42
C GLY A 112 4.67 -2.96 -18.09
N ARG A 113 3.96 -3.26 -17.00
CA ARG A 113 4.41 -2.98 -15.64
C ARG A 113 5.64 -3.82 -15.28
N GLN A 114 6.73 -3.18 -14.90
CA GLN A 114 7.99 -3.83 -14.51
C GLN A 114 8.53 -3.24 -13.21
N VAL A 115 9.44 -3.96 -12.56
CA VAL A 115 10.18 -3.44 -11.40
C VAL A 115 11.34 -2.59 -11.88
N TYR A 116 11.44 -1.38 -11.33
CA TYR A 116 12.54 -0.45 -11.50
C TYR A 116 13.21 -0.19 -10.16
N LEU A 117 14.51 0.10 -10.18
CA LEU A 117 15.32 0.44 -9.02
C LEU A 117 15.89 1.84 -9.19
N ILE A 118 15.79 2.68 -8.15
CA ILE A 118 16.37 4.02 -8.12
C ILE A 118 17.10 4.27 -6.79
N ARG A 119 18.13 5.11 -6.82
CA ARG A 119 18.81 5.55 -5.60
C ARG A 119 17.96 6.60 -4.89
N PRO A 120 17.89 6.60 -3.55
CA PRO A 120 17.16 7.63 -2.79
C PRO A 120 17.71 9.05 -2.93
N SER A 121 18.97 9.16 -3.37
CA SER A 121 19.62 10.42 -3.72
C SER A 121 19.20 10.98 -5.07
N GLY A 122 18.39 10.24 -5.84
CA GLY A 122 18.08 10.54 -7.23
C GLY A 122 19.05 9.88 -8.22
N GLY A 123 18.85 10.18 -9.50
CA GLY A 123 19.52 9.54 -10.63
C GLY A 123 18.52 8.81 -11.54
N GLU A 124 19.02 8.21 -12.62
CA GLU A 124 18.17 7.47 -13.55
C GLU A 124 17.70 6.15 -12.93
N ALA A 125 16.40 5.86 -13.08
CA ALA A 125 15.84 4.59 -12.65
C ALA A 125 16.26 3.47 -13.61
N ARG A 126 16.70 2.37 -13.04
CA ARG A 126 17.13 1.17 -13.76
C ARG A 126 16.01 0.15 -13.80
N ARG A 127 15.65 -0.34 -14.98
CA ARG A 127 14.74 -1.49 -15.12
C ARG A 127 15.40 -2.78 -14.63
N LEU A 128 14.77 -3.43 -13.66
CA LEU A 128 15.24 -4.73 -13.15
C LEU A 128 14.61 -5.90 -13.90
N THR A 129 13.31 -5.83 -14.21
CA THR A 129 12.58 -6.98 -14.79
C THR A 129 12.14 -6.71 -16.22
N SER A 130 12.07 -7.78 -17.01
CA SER A 130 11.41 -7.82 -18.31
C SER A 130 10.60 -9.11 -18.42
N ILE A 131 9.46 -9.16 -17.72
CA ILE A 131 8.57 -10.33 -17.69
C ILE A 131 7.30 -10.07 -18.50
N LYS A 132 6.90 -11.06 -19.30
CA LYS A 132 5.63 -11.02 -20.04
C LYS A 132 4.45 -11.03 -19.06
N GLY A 133 3.42 -10.25 -19.36
CA GLY A 133 2.24 -10.09 -18.51
C GLY A 133 2.41 -9.07 -17.37
N GLY A 134 3.64 -8.63 -17.12
CA GLY A 134 3.96 -7.56 -16.18
C GLY A 134 3.94 -8.01 -14.72
N VAL A 135 4.55 -7.20 -13.86
CA VAL A 135 4.61 -7.40 -12.42
C VAL A 135 3.44 -6.69 -11.76
N THR A 136 2.71 -7.39 -10.90
CA THR A 136 1.57 -6.85 -10.15
C THR A 136 1.95 -6.52 -8.71
N ASP A 137 2.86 -7.28 -8.11
CA ASP A 137 3.43 -7.02 -6.79
C ASP A 137 4.86 -7.58 -6.68
N PHE A 138 5.64 -7.11 -5.70
CA PHE A 138 6.98 -7.64 -5.44
C PHE A 138 7.41 -7.49 -3.98
N ALA A 139 8.37 -8.29 -3.52
CA ALA A 139 8.98 -8.14 -2.21
C ALA A 139 10.46 -8.50 -2.22
N TRP A 140 11.28 -7.65 -1.60
CA TRP A 140 12.69 -7.94 -1.37
C TRP A 140 12.87 -9.10 -0.39
N ALA A 141 13.74 -10.04 -0.72
CA ALA A 141 14.26 -10.99 0.25
C ALA A 141 15.09 -10.25 1.31
N PRO A 142 15.21 -10.78 2.54
CA PRO A 142 15.97 -10.13 3.61
C PRO A 142 17.44 -9.88 3.28
N ASP A 143 18.02 -10.67 2.38
CA ASP A 143 19.40 -10.52 1.89
C ASP A 143 19.60 -9.32 0.96
N GLY A 144 18.51 -8.70 0.46
CA GLY A 144 18.53 -7.61 -0.52
C GLY A 144 19.02 -8.00 -1.92
N ALA A 145 19.35 -9.27 -2.13
CA ALA A 145 19.96 -9.76 -3.36
C ALA A 145 18.93 -10.46 -4.26
N THR A 146 17.76 -10.81 -3.74
CA THR A 146 16.68 -11.46 -4.48
C THR A 146 15.37 -10.70 -4.27
N ILE A 147 14.52 -10.66 -5.29
CA ILE A 147 13.15 -10.13 -5.22
C ILE A 147 12.19 -11.23 -5.66
N ALA A 148 11.14 -11.44 -4.86
CA ALA A 148 9.97 -12.22 -5.26
C ALA A 148 8.98 -11.32 -6.01
N LEU A 149 8.35 -11.84 -7.06
CA LEU A 149 7.40 -11.13 -7.91
C LEU A 149 6.10 -11.92 -7.98
N ALA A 150 4.97 -11.20 -7.93
CA ALA A 150 3.71 -11.67 -8.47
C ALA A 150 3.61 -11.20 -9.92
N SER A 151 3.35 -12.13 -10.84
CA SER A 151 3.13 -11.81 -12.25
C SER A 151 2.08 -12.75 -12.81
N VAL A 152 1.13 -12.17 -13.55
CA VAL A 152 0.22 -12.96 -14.39
C VAL A 152 0.99 -13.35 -15.64
N GLY A 153 0.96 -14.63 -15.99
CA GLY A 153 1.64 -15.12 -17.19
C GLY A 153 1.14 -14.45 -18.49
N PRO A 154 1.75 -14.81 -19.64
CA PRO A 154 1.17 -14.44 -20.93
C PRO A 154 -0.26 -14.99 -21.06
N GLU A 155 -1.04 -14.39 -21.95
CA GLU A 155 -2.33 -14.96 -22.34
C GLU A 155 -2.13 -16.34 -22.99
N GLY A 156 -3.13 -17.21 -22.83
CA GLY A 156 -3.16 -18.51 -23.49
C GLY A 156 -3.23 -18.36 -25.01
N ASP A 157 -2.58 -19.27 -25.74
CA ASP A 157 -2.54 -19.25 -27.20
C ASP A 157 -3.94 -19.37 -27.82
N ASP A 158 -4.84 -20.07 -27.15
CA ASP A 158 -6.25 -20.22 -27.50
C ASP A 158 -7.02 -18.89 -27.37
N VAL A 159 -6.80 -18.14 -26.29
CA VAL A 159 -7.36 -16.80 -26.08
C VAL A 159 -6.87 -15.85 -27.18
N VAL A 160 -5.57 -15.87 -27.46
CA VAL A 160 -4.95 -15.04 -28.52
C VAL A 160 -5.52 -15.40 -29.90
N ALA A 161 -5.60 -16.69 -30.22
CA ALA A 161 -6.14 -17.17 -31.49
C ALA A 161 -7.62 -16.79 -31.65
N ARG A 162 -8.43 -17.01 -30.61
CA ARG A 162 -9.85 -16.64 -30.62
C ARG A 162 -10.04 -15.14 -30.79
N ARG A 163 -9.25 -14.31 -30.09
CA ARG A 163 -9.30 -12.85 -30.26
C ARG A 163 -8.96 -12.42 -31.67
N ARG A 164 -7.93 -13.04 -32.27
CA ARG A 164 -7.55 -12.77 -33.66
C ARG A 164 -8.66 -13.13 -34.65
N THR A 165 -9.38 -14.23 -34.41
CA THR A 165 -10.42 -14.71 -35.33
C THR A 165 -11.75 -13.96 -35.15
N TYR A 166 -12.14 -13.66 -33.91
CA TYR A 166 -13.49 -13.19 -33.58
C TYR A 166 -13.56 -11.78 -32.95
N GLY A 167 -12.42 -11.09 -32.77
CA GLY A 167 -12.34 -9.79 -32.09
C GLY A 167 -12.21 -9.94 -30.57
N GLU A 168 -12.41 -8.85 -29.82
CA GLU A 168 -12.28 -8.81 -28.34
C GLU A 168 -13.38 -9.63 -27.64
N PHE A 169 -13.28 -10.95 -27.71
CA PHE A 169 -14.20 -11.90 -27.10
C PHE A 169 -13.46 -12.77 -26.06
N SER A 170 -13.99 -12.76 -24.83
CA SER A 170 -13.58 -13.65 -23.75
C SER A 170 -14.74 -14.53 -23.28
N ILE A 171 -14.41 -15.77 -22.92
CA ILE A 171 -15.23 -16.70 -22.18
C ILE A 171 -15.03 -16.38 -20.70
N GLU A 172 -16.10 -15.89 -20.10
CA GLU A 172 -16.19 -15.63 -18.67
C GLU A 172 -15.90 -16.92 -17.88
N ASN A 173 -15.14 -16.77 -16.79
CA ASN A 173 -14.72 -17.89 -15.92
C ASN A 173 -13.87 -18.98 -16.60
N ALA A 174 -13.27 -18.71 -17.77
CA ALA A 174 -12.35 -19.65 -18.42
C ALA A 174 -11.03 -18.99 -18.84
N ASP A 175 -11.06 -17.78 -19.41
CA ASP A 175 -9.85 -17.14 -19.93
C ASP A 175 -9.06 -16.33 -18.89
N TYR A 176 -9.27 -16.61 -17.61
CA TYR A 176 -8.53 -15.92 -16.56
C TYR A 176 -7.07 -16.37 -16.54
N ARG A 177 -6.20 -15.47 -16.10
CA ARG A 177 -4.78 -15.74 -15.91
C ARG A 177 -4.46 -15.90 -14.44
N LEU A 178 -3.70 -16.95 -14.12
CA LEU A 178 -3.24 -17.19 -12.76
C LEU A 178 -2.07 -16.25 -12.43
N SER A 179 -2.13 -15.63 -11.25
CA SER A 179 -0.97 -14.96 -10.66
C SER A 179 0.03 -16.03 -10.21
N ARG A 180 1.29 -15.87 -10.59
CA ARG A 180 2.38 -16.81 -10.31
C ARG A 180 3.49 -16.14 -9.51
N LEU A 181 4.23 -16.94 -8.75
CA LEU A 181 5.37 -16.50 -7.95
C LEU A 181 6.66 -16.67 -8.75
N TRP A 182 7.43 -15.58 -8.90
CA TRP A 182 8.72 -15.59 -9.59
C TRP A 182 9.80 -15.04 -8.68
N LEU A 183 11.05 -15.43 -8.94
CA LEU A 183 12.23 -14.91 -8.27
C LEU A 183 13.15 -14.27 -9.30
N VAL A 184 13.63 -13.07 -9.00
CA VAL A 184 14.63 -12.38 -9.80
C VAL A 184 15.80 -11.96 -8.93
N ARG A 185 17.02 -12.14 -9.44
CA ARG A 185 18.23 -11.67 -8.79
C ARG A 185 18.34 -10.16 -8.95
N VAL A 186 18.79 -9.47 -7.92
CA VAL A 186 19.12 -8.05 -8.00
C VAL A 186 20.52 -7.96 -8.57
N ASP A 187 20.59 -7.65 -9.86
CA ASP A 187 21.83 -7.36 -10.57
C ASP A 187 21.77 -5.92 -11.09
N THR A 188 22.84 -5.16 -10.81
CA THR A 188 23.02 -3.78 -11.29
C THR A 188 23.92 -3.66 -12.54
N GLY A 189 24.18 -4.76 -13.27
CA GLY A 189 24.89 -4.81 -14.57
C GLY A 189 24.11 -4.18 -15.74
N THR A 190 24.43 -4.40 -17.00
CA THR A 190 23.69 -3.71 -18.10
C THR A 190 22.41 -4.42 -18.55
N ALA A 191 22.30 -5.74 -18.36
CA ALA A 191 21.13 -6.52 -18.75
C ALA A 191 20.19 -6.79 -17.57
N SER A 192 18.88 -6.85 -17.85
CA SER A 192 17.90 -7.33 -16.87
C SER A 192 18.07 -8.84 -16.65
N PRO A 193 18.22 -9.30 -15.40
CA PRO A 193 18.28 -10.72 -15.11
C PRO A 193 16.96 -11.41 -15.44
N GLN A 194 17.04 -12.66 -15.89
CA GLN A 194 15.87 -13.48 -16.20
C GLN A 194 15.17 -13.94 -14.91
N PRO A 195 13.89 -13.61 -14.71
CA PRO A 195 13.11 -14.16 -13.59
C PRO A 195 12.88 -15.65 -13.76
N ARG A 196 12.92 -16.41 -12.66
CA ARG A 196 12.59 -17.83 -12.62
C ARG A 196 11.30 -18.05 -11.84
N GLU A 197 10.35 -18.79 -12.40
CA GLU A 197 9.13 -19.16 -11.68
C GLU A 197 9.47 -20.11 -10.52
N LEU A 198 8.92 -19.82 -9.34
CA LEU A 198 8.91 -20.72 -8.20
C LEU A 198 7.55 -21.45 -8.20
N GLN A 199 7.58 -22.75 -8.50
CA GLN A 199 6.37 -23.55 -8.65
C GLN A 199 5.66 -23.71 -7.29
N ILE A 200 4.48 -23.11 -7.16
CA ILE A 200 3.64 -23.13 -5.94
C ILE A 200 2.45 -24.11 -6.04
N GLY A 201 2.56 -25.10 -6.92
CA GLY A 201 1.53 -26.10 -7.20
C GLY A 201 0.71 -25.82 -8.47
N ALA A 202 0.12 -26.88 -9.02
CA ALA A 202 -0.69 -26.80 -10.23
C ALA A 202 -2.01 -26.04 -9.97
N ALA A 203 -2.44 -25.24 -10.94
CA ALA A 203 -3.74 -24.56 -10.98
C ALA A 203 -4.13 -23.80 -9.70
N ARG A 204 -3.24 -22.94 -9.21
CA ARG A 204 -3.52 -22.00 -8.12
C ARG A 204 -3.10 -20.60 -8.53
N THR A 205 -3.86 -19.60 -8.09
CA THR A 205 -3.47 -18.20 -8.20
C THR A 205 -2.85 -17.74 -6.89
N LEU A 206 -1.69 -17.08 -7.00
CA LEU A 206 -0.98 -16.46 -5.90
C LEU A 206 -1.76 -15.24 -5.38
N GLY A 207 -1.98 -15.19 -4.07
CA GLY A 207 -2.45 -14.02 -3.33
C GLY A 207 -1.30 -13.24 -2.67
N GLY A 208 -1.53 -12.70 -1.47
CA GLY A 208 -0.50 -11.99 -0.72
C GLY A 208 0.63 -12.93 -0.28
N PHE A 209 1.87 -12.46 -0.27
CA PHE A 209 3.04 -13.27 0.10
C PHE A 209 4.06 -12.48 0.94
N ALA A 210 4.84 -13.21 1.74
CA ALA A 210 5.88 -12.65 2.60
C ALA A 210 7.08 -13.61 2.76
N TRP A 211 8.28 -13.05 2.71
CA TRP A 211 9.53 -13.76 2.99
C TRP A 211 9.67 -14.06 4.49
N SER A 212 10.20 -15.24 4.81
CA SER A 212 10.69 -15.53 6.16
C SER A 212 11.87 -14.62 6.50
N PRO A 213 12.11 -14.30 7.79
CA PRO A 213 13.19 -13.38 8.20
C PRO A 213 14.59 -13.86 7.80
N ASP A 214 14.77 -15.18 7.63
CA ASP A 214 16.01 -15.81 7.17
C ASP A 214 16.12 -15.93 5.64
N GLY A 215 15.07 -15.56 4.89
CA GLY A 215 15.02 -15.60 3.43
C GLY A 215 14.91 -17.01 2.82
N ARG A 216 14.68 -18.06 3.63
CA ARG A 216 14.65 -19.45 3.13
C ARG A 216 13.26 -19.87 2.63
N GLN A 217 12.21 -19.21 3.09
CA GLN A 217 10.83 -19.58 2.82
C GLN A 217 9.99 -18.38 2.42
N ILE A 218 8.92 -18.63 1.67
CA ILE A 218 7.88 -17.63 1.38
C ILE A 218 6.56 -18.22 1.83
N ALA A 219 5.86 -17.51 2.71
CA ALA A 219 4.47 -17.79 3.03
C ALA A 219 3.58 -17.04 2.04
N TYR A 220 2.51 -17.66 1.55
CA TYR A 220 1.62 -17.05 0.58
C TYR A 220 0.19 -17.55 0.77
N SER A 221 -0.78 -16.69 0.51
CA SER A 221 -2.17 -17.10 0.34
C SER A 221 -2.42 -17.53 -1.10
N HIS A 222 -3.39 -18.41 -1.33
CA HIS A 222 -3.74 -18.87 -2.67
C HIS A 222 -5.21 -19.27 -2.79
N THR A 223 -5.78 -19.07 -3.97
CA THR A 223 -7.09 -19.62 -4.35
C THR A 223 -6.94 -20.54 -5.57
N PRO A 224 -7.93 -21.41 -5.87
CA PRO A 224 -7.90 -22.25 -7.08
C PRO A 224 -7.83 -21.44 -8.37
N ASP A 225 -8.51 -20.30 -8.40
CA ASP A 225 -8.62 -19.38 -9.54
C ASP A 225 -8.80 -17.94 -9.01
N PRO A 226 -8.70 -16.91 -9.88
CA PRO A 226 -8.82 -15.51 -9.45
C PRO A 226 -10.27 -15.01 -9.43
N LEU A 227 -11.27 -15.91 -9.47
CA LEU A 227 -12.67 -15.52 -9.50
C LEU A 227 -13.14 -15.09 -8.11
N LEU A 228 -14.04 -14.12 -8.08
CA LEU A 228 -14.62 -13.63 -6.82
C LEU A 228 -15.35 -14.73 -6.05
N SER A 229 -15.98 -15.68 -6.74
CA SER A 229 -16.63 -16.85 -6.15
C SER A 229 -15.68 -17.76 -5.37
N SER A 230 -14.39 -17.72 -5.69
CA SER A 230 -13.35 -18.55 -5.07
C SER A 230 -12.62 -17.84 -3.93
N ALA A 231 -12.98 -16.58 -3.61
CA ALA A 231 -12.30 -15.79 -2.59
C ALA A 231 -12.39 -16.42 -1.18
N SER A 232 -13.51 -17.08 -0.86
CA SER A 232 -13.71 -17.79 0.41
C SER A 232 -12.96 -19.12 0.51
N LEU A 233 -12.28 -19.54 -0.57
CA LEU A 233 -11.43 -20.74 -0.64
C LEU A 233 -9.94 -20.39 -0.52
N SER A 234 -9.62 -19.18 -0.05
CA SER A 234 -8.23 -18.77 0.14
C SER A 234 -7.62 -19.50 1.33
N ASP A 235 -6.55 -20.24 1.07
CA ASP A 235 -5.75 -20.95 2.07
C ASP A 235 -4.34 -20.35 2.12
N ILE A 236 -3.55 -20.74 3.13
CA ILE A 236 -2.15 -20.31 3.28
C ILE A 236 -1.21 -21.52 3.19
N ALA A 237 -0.15 -21.37 2.40
CA ALA A 237 0.92 -22.34 2.28
C ALA A 237 2.30 -21.66 2.42
N VAL A 238 3.32 -22.48 2.62
CA VAL A 238 4.72 -22.06 2.66
C VAL A 238 5.50 -22.82 1.60
N VAL A 239 6.34 -22.13 0.84
CA VAL A 239 7.27 -22.72 -0.13
C VAL A 239 8.70 -22.52 0.32
N ASP A 240 9.50 -23.57 0.28
CA ASP A 240 10.95 -23.48 0.44
C ASP A 240 11.59 -22.99 -0.86
N VAL A 241 12.40 -21.93 -0.76
CA VAL A 241 12.91 -21.19 -1.91
C VAL A 241 13.96 -21.98 -2.70
N ALA A 242 14.74 -22.81 -2.01
CA ALA A 242 15.82 -23.58 -2.61
C ALA A 242 15.29 -24.82 -3.32
N THR A 243 14.38 -25.55 -2.69
CA THR A 243 13.87 -26.84 -3.15
C THR A 243 12.56 -26.73 -3.94
N GLY A 244 11.80 -25.65 -3.77
CA GLY A 244 10.43 -25.53 -4.29
C GLY A 244 9.42 -26.40 -3.55
N ALA A 245 9.80 -27.01 -2.42
CA ALA A 245 8.88 -27.84 -1.65
C ALA A 245 7.78 -26.97 -1.04
N VAL A 246 6.53 -27.29 -1.37
CA VAL A 246 5.33 -26.61 -0.84
C VAL A 246 4.77 -27.41 0.33
N ARG A 247 4.46 -26.71 1.42
CA ARG A 247 3.75 -27.25 2.57
C ARG A 247 2.48 -26.43 2.82
N PRO A 248 1.28 -27.03 2.71
CA PRO A 248 0.05 -26.40 3.21
C PRO A 248 0.20 -26.09 4.69
N LEU A 249 -0.24 -24.89 5.10
CA LEU A 249 -0.09 -24.41 6.48
C LEU A 249 -1.44 -24.16 7.15
N VAL A 250 -2.32 -23.43 6.47
CA VAL A 250 -3.70 -23.22 6.87
C VAL A 250 -4.58 -23.78 5.77
N THR A 251 -5.51 -24.64 6.16
CA THR A 251 -6.44 -25.29 5.25
C THR A 251 -7.80 -25.34 5.91
N GLY A 252 -8.86 -24.97 5.20
CA GLY A 252 -10.20 -25.12 5.73
C GLY A 252 -11.25 -24.25 5.06
N PRO A 253 -12.48 -24.24 5.60
CA PRO A 253 -13.49 -23.29 5.17
C PRO A 253 -13.11 -21.87 5.60
N GLY A 254 -13.48 -20.88 4.79
CA GLY A 254 -13.28 -19.45 5.07
C GLY A 254 -11.98 -18.91 4.48
N ALA A 255 -11.94 -17.62 4.22
CA ALA A 255 -10.77 -16.99 3.63
C ALA A 255 -9.66 -16.75 4.66
N ASP A 256 -8.47 -17.26 4.36
CA ASP A 256 -7.22 -16.97 5.06
C ASP A 256 -6.24 -16.26 4.13
N THR A 257 -5.83 -15.04 4.50
CA THR A 257 -5.09 -14.12 3.60
C THR A 257 -4.02 -13.31 4.31
N GLY A 258 -3.14 -12.68 3.52
CA GLY A 258 -2.15 -11.70 4.02
C GLY A 258 -1.16 -12.26 5.04
N PRO A 259 -0.42 -13.35 4.74
CA PRO A 259 0.53 -13.91 5.68
C PRO A 259 1.68 -12.94 5.98
N VAL A 260 2.03 -12.82 7.25
CA VAL A 260 3.15 -12.00 7.76
C VAL A 260 3.96 -12.82 8.76
N TRP A 261 5.27 -12.93 8.54
CA TRP A 261 6.14 -13.66 9.44
C TRP A 261 6.38 -12.91 10.76
N SER A 262 6.47 -13.66 11.85
CA SER A 262 7.02 -13.12 13.09
C SER A 262 8.49 -12.75 12.90
N PRO A 263 9.03 -11.74 13.62
CA PRO A 263 10.43 -11.33 13.51
C PRO A 263 11.45 -12.45 13.80
N ASP A 264 11.06 -13.42 14.63
CA ASP A 264 11.87 -14.60 14.97
C ASP A 264 11.70 -15.78 13.98
N GLY A 265 10.80 -15.66 12.99
CA GLY A 265 10.53 -16.68 11.98
C GLY A 265 9.75 -17.90 12.50
N THR A 266 9.33 -17.91 13.76
CA THR A 266 8.69 -19.09 14.38
C THR A 266 7.19 -19.17 14.14
N ARG A 267 6.53 -18.08 13.76
CA ARG A 267 5.08 -17.96 13.59
C ARG A 267 4.72 -17.16 12.34
N ILE A 268 3.50 -17.36 11.86
CA ILE A 268 2.90 -16.60 10.76
C ILE A 268 1.58 -16.02 11.26
N LEU A 269 1.43 -14.71 11.13
CA LEU A 269 0.20 -13.93 11.32
C LEU A 269 -0.56 -13.88 10.01
N PHE A 270 -1.88 -13.90 10.07
CA PHE A 270 -2.75 -13.78 8.90
C PHE A 270 -4.12 -13.25 9.29
N SER A 271 -4.86 -12.74 8.30
CA SER A 271 -6.29 -12.41 8.44
C SER A 271 -7.12 -13.65 8.13
N THR A 272 -8.13 -13.94 8.95
CA THR A 272 -8.96 -15.14 8.86
C THR A 272 -10.44 -14.82 9.03
N ALA A 273 -11.27 -15.49 8.22
CA ALA A 273 -12.71 -15.57 8.42
C ALA A 273 -13.11 -16.61 9.50
N SER A 274 -12.14 -17.30 10.12
CA SER A 274 -12.35 -18.27 11.22
C SER A 274 -13.37 -19.37 10.88
N GLY A 275 -13.34 -19.90 9.66
CA GLY A 275 -14.29 -20.93 9.23
C GLY A 275 -15.56 -20.41 8.55
N ASP A 276 -15.83 -19.10 8.59
CA ASP A 276 -17.05 -18.52 8.05
C ASP A 276 -16.99 -18.40 6.52
N THR A 277 -17.83 -19.16 5.82
CA THR A 277 -17.92 -19.19 4.35
C THR A 277 -19.12 -18.42 3.80
N THR A 278 -20.03 -17.97 4.67
CA THR A 278 -21.33 -17.41 4.27
C THR A 278 -21.46 -15.93 4.59
N SER A 279 -20.92 -15.52 5.73
CA SER A 279 -21.12 -14.19 6.32
C SER A 279 -19.84 -13.36 6.33
N SER A 280 -18.75 -13.88 5.78
CA SER A 280 -17.44 -13.22 5.74
C SER A 280 -17.43 -11.85 5.05
N PHE A 281 -18.45 -11.54 4.23
CA PHE A 281 -18.58 -10.25 3.55
C PHE A 281 -19.14 -9.11 4.43
N TYR A 282 -19.72 -9.43 5.59
CA TYR A 282 -20.33 -8.42 6.49
C TYR A 282 -20.01 -8.65 7.97
N ARG A 283 -19.25 -9.70 8.30
CA ARG A 283 -18.65 -9.89 9.63
C ARG A 283 -17.19 -9.48 9.60
N ASN A 284 -16.72 -9.00 10.74
CA ASN A 284 -15.31 -8.66 10.94
C ASN A 284 -14.43 -9.88 10.66
N GLN A 285 -13.31 -9.63 9.99
CA GLN A 285 -12.22 -10.59 9.93
C GLN A 285 -11.47 -10.58 11.27
N HIS A 286 -10.66 -11.59 11.51
CA HIS A 286 -9.84 -11.68 12.71
C HIS A 286 -8.37 -11.82 12.34
N LEU A 287 -7.49 -11.38 13.24
CA LEU A 287 -6.08 -11.70 13.16
C LEU A 287 -5.83 -13.03 13.86
N ALA A 288 -5.14 -13.96 13.21
CA ALA A 288 -4.77 -15.24 13.78
C ALA A 288 -3.29 -15.55 13.57
N VAL A 289 -2.75 -16.42 14.41
CA VAL A 289 -1.38 -16.90 14.32
C VAL A 289 -1.32 -18.42 14.31
N ILE A 290 -0.36 -18.94 13.56
CA ILE A 290 0.00 -20.35 13.53
C ILE A 290 1.53 -20.47 13.65
N ALA A 291 2.01 -21.57 14.23
CA ALA A 291 3.44 -21.89 14.19
C ALA A 291 3.88 -22.07 12.73
N ALA A 292 5.07 -21.58 12.37
CA ALA A 292 5.60 -21.69 11.01
C ALA A 292 5.68 -23.15 10.56
N THR A 293 5.87 -24.11 11.48
CA THR A 293 5.88 -25.56 11.24
C THR A 293 4.48 -26.18 11.06
N GLY A 294 3.41 -25.41 11.24
CA GLY A 294 2.03 -25.90 11.34
C GLY A 294 1.62 -26.20 12.79
N GLY A 295 0.33 -26.47 13.00
CA GLY A 295 -0.25 -26.72 14.31
C GLY A 295 -1.59 -26.03 14.49
N PRO A 296 -2.08 -25.89 15.74
CA PRO A 296 -3.34 -25.21 16.01
C PRO A 296 -3.25 -23.72 15.70
N ILE A 297 -4.32 -23.19 15.12
CA ILE A 297 -4.50 -21.75 14.87
C ILE A 297 -4.97 -21.08 16.16
N THR A 298 -4.37 -19.95 16.49
CA THR A 298 -4.78 -19.11 17.63
C THR A 298 -5.29 -17.78 17.11
N VAL A 299 -6.60 -17.53 17.28
CA VAL A 299 -7.20 -16.21 17.01
C VAL A 299 -6.77 -15.23 18.10
N LEU A 300 -6.21 -14.10 17.68
CA LEU A 300 -5.75 -13.02 18.54
C LEU A 300 -6.86 -12.02 18.80
N ALA A 301 -6.77 -11.30 19.93
CA ALA A 301 -7.67 -10.20 20.29
C ALA A 301 -9.16 -10.52 20.11
N GLN A 302 -9.63 -11.67 20.60
CA GLN A 302 -11.02 -12.15 20.42
C GLN A 302 -12.10 -11.18 20.92
N GLY A 303 -11.77 -10.29 21.86
CA GLY A 303 -12.69 -9.24 22.35
C GLY A 303 -12.65 -7.94 21.55
N PHE A 304 -11.91 -7.89 20.45
CA PHE A 304 -11.81 -6.72 19.58
C PHE A 304 -12.89 -6.78 18.52
N ASP A 305 -13.88 -5.91 18.63
CA ASP A 305 -15.11 -5.91 17.82
C ASP A 305 -15.02 -4.94 16.61
N GLU A 306 -13.84 -4.82 16.01
CA GLU A 306 -13.63 -4.02 14.81
C GLU A 306 -12.82 -4.82 13.79
N ASP A 307 -12.93 -4.47 12.50
CA ASP A 307 -12.28 -5.21 11.41
C ASP A 307 -10.79 -4.81 11.24
N PRO A 308 -9.83 -5.71 11.54
CA PRO A 308 -8.41 -5.42 11.47
C PRO A 308 -7.86 -5.57 10.04
N ALA A 309 -7.09 -4.58 9.61
CA ALA A 309 -6.47 -4.53 8.29
C ALA A 309 -4.99 -4.15 8.35
N SER A 310 -4.25 -4.43 7.28
CA SER A 310 -2.86 -3.98 7.06
C SER A 310 -1.92 -4.32 8.23
N ALA A 311 -2.04 -5.54 8.75
CA ALA A 311 -1.25 -5.96 9.91
C ALA A 311 0.25 -6.09 9.57
N THR A 312 1.10 -5.65 10.48
CA THR A 312 2.57 -5.76 10.39
C THR A 312 3.11 -6.28 11.72
N TRP A 313 4.02 -7.25 11.68
CA TRP A 313 4.62 -7.83 12.88
C TRP A 313 6.04 -7.28 13.11
N LEU A 314 6.17 -6.38 14.08
CA LEU A 314 7.44 -5.79 14.50
C LEU A 314 8.02 -6.55 15.71
N PRO A 315 9.31 -6.39 16.04
CA PRO A 315 9.89 -6.95 17.28
C PRO A 315 9.14 -6.52 18.54
N SER A 316 8.54 -5.32 18.52
CA SER A 316 7.74 -4.76 19.62
C SER A 316 6.25 -5.15 19.58
N GLY A 317 5.86 -6.13 18.75
CA GLY A 317 4.50 -6.63 18.62
C GLY A 317 3.84 -6.28 17.30
N ILE A 318 2.55 -6.55 17.19
CA ILE A 318 1.76 -6.39 15.97
C ILE A 318 1.22 -4.95 15.90
N ARG A 319 1.17 -4.39 14.69
CA ARG A 319 0.51 -3.12 14.36
C ARG A 319 -0.53 -3.38 13.29
N PHE A 320 -1.70 -2.78 13.40
CA PHE A 320 -2.77 -2.94 12.40
C PHE A 320 -3.70 -1.73 12.43
N LEU A 321 -4.40 -1.49 11.32
CA LEU A 321 -5.44 -0.48 11.23
C LEU A 321 -6.80 -1.12 11.51
N ALA A 322 -7.71 -0.38 12.14
CA ALA A 322 -9.11 -0.77 12.20
C ALA A 322 -9.99 0.47 12.24
N ALA A 323 -11.20 0.34 11.70
CA ALA A 323 -12.23 1.34 11.87
C ALA A 323 -12.67 1.39 13.34
N GLN A 324 -13.13 2.56 13.79
CA GLN A 324 -13.83 2.70 15.06
C GLN A 324 -14.87 3.81 14.90
N GLY A 325 -16.11 3.42 14.60
CA GLY A 325 -17.13 4.35 14.13
C GLY A 325 -16.74 4.98 12.79
N THR A 326 -16.65 6.32 12.74
CA THR A 326 -16.24 7.07 11.53
C THR A 326 -14.74 7.33 11.45
N ALA A 327 -13.97 6.91 12.47
CA ALA A 327 -12.52 7.06 12.52
C ALA A 327 -11.81 5.78 12.02
N GLN A 328 -10.57 5.92 11.56
CA GLN A 328 -9.68 4.78 11.30
C GLN A 328 -8.38 5.00 12.06
N LYS A 329 -8.06 4.09 12.98
CA LYS A 329 -6.95 4.25 13.94
C LYS A 329 -5.88 3.20 13.74
N LEU A 330 -4.69 3.51 14.20
CA LEU A 330 -3.58 2.57 14.28
C LEU A 330 -3.54 1.94 15.67
N PHE A 331 -3.59 0.62 15.73
CA PHE A 331 -3.56 -0.17 16.95
C PHE A 331 -2.24 -0.90 17.12
N ALA A 332 -1.89 -1.19 18.37
CA ALA A 332 -0.82 -2.10 18.75
C ALA A 332 -1.40 -3.30 19.49
N LEU A 333 -0.92 -4.49 19.14
CA LEU A 333 -1.30 -5.76 19.76
C LEU A 333 -0.07 -6.50 20.28
N ASP A 334 -0.14 -6.94 21.54
CA ASP A 334 0.84 -7.86 22.12
C ASP A 334 0.42 -9.31 21.79
N PRO A 335 1.17 -10.04 20.93
CA PRO A 335 0.81 -11.38 20.52
C PRO A 335 0.91 -12.44 21.63
N ALA A 336 1.57 -12.13 22.75
CA ALA A 336 1.67 -13.03 23.90
C ALA A 336 0.53 -12.79 24.91
N ARG A 337 0.08 -11.54 25.04
CA ARG A 337 -0.95 -11.16 26.02
C ARG A 337 -2.35 -10.93 25.43
N GLY A 338 -2.45 -10.76 24.11
CA GLY A 338 -3.70 -10.41 23.43
C GLY A 338 -4.21 -8.99 23.71
N VAL A 339 -3.40 -8.13 24.35
CA VAL A 339 -3.81 -6.77 24.70
C VAL A 339 -3.69 -5.87 23.48
N THR A 340 -4.80 -5.19 23.15
CA THR A 340 -4.87 -4.15 22.13
C THR A 340 -4.89 -2.76 22.76
N ARG A 341 -4.20 -1.82 22.14
CA ARG A 341 -4.27 -0.39 22.50
C ARG A 341 -4.18 0.48 21.25
N VAL A 342 -4.81 1.64 21.30
CA VAL A 342 -4.62 2.67 20.25
C VAL A 342 -3.19 3.20 20.35
N LEU A 343 -2.48 3.20 19.22
CA LEU A 343 -1.13 3.74 19.09
C LEU A 343 -1.14 5.18 18.58
N LEU A 344 -1.97 5.45 17.57
CA LEU A 344 -2.22 6.80 17.04
C LEU A 344 -3.73 7.01 16.96
N SER A 345 -4.21 8.04 17.66
CA SER A 345 -5.62 8.44 17.70
C SER A 345 -5.93 9.69 16.86
N ALA A 346 -4.90 10.33 16.31
CA ALA A 346 -5.00 11.47 15.41
C ALA A 346 -3.93 11.34 14.31
N PRO A 347 -4.20 11.75 13.07
CA PRO A 347 -5.49 12.26 12.57
C PRO A 347 -6.65 11.24 12.61
N ASP A 348 -7.90 11.70 12.49
CA ASP A 348 -9.12 10.91 12.68
C ASP A 348 -9.18 9.68 11.77
N VAL A 349 -8.68 9.79 10.54
CA VAL A 349 -8.68 8.71 9.55
C VAL A 349 -7.25 8.48 9.07
N ILE A 350 -6.59 7.46 9.63
CA ILE A 350 -5.28 6.98 9.19
C ILE A 350 -5.48 5.98 8.05
N ARG A 351 -5.23 6.39 6.81
CA ARG A 351 -5.45 5.58 5.59
C ARG A 351 -4.44 4.46 5.42
N SER A 352 -3.18 4.70 5.79
CA SER A 352 -2.10 3.72 5.69
C SER A 352 -0.97 4.05 6.68
N ALA A 353 -0.17 3.04 7.04
CA ALA A 353 0.98 3.22 7.91
C ALA A 353 2.13 2.29 7.48
N SER A 354 3.36 2.77 7.63
CA SER A 354 4.60 2.04 7.41
C SER A 354 5.59 2.34 8.54
N PHE A 355 6.51 1.42 8.79
CA PHE A 355 7.42 1.45 9.95
C PHE A 355 8.86 1.18 9.50
N SER A 356 9.82 1.80 10.18
CA SER A 356 11.22 1.37 10.13
C SER A 356 11.38 -0.06 10.67
N ARG A 357 12.51 -0.71 10.40
CA ARG A 357 12.74 -2.12 10.80
C ARG A 357 12.58 -2.34 12.31
N ASP A 358 13.06 -1.41 13.11
CA ASP A 358 12.98 -1.43 14.57
C ASP A 358 11.62 -0.91 15.11
N GLY A 359 10.79 -0.32 14.24
CA GLY A 359 9.53 0.31 14.60
C GLY A 359 9.65 1.66 15.31
N SER A 360 10.83 2.30 15.30
CA SER A 360 11.06 3.61 15.95
C SER A 360 10.50 4.78 15.14
N VAL A 361 10.38 4.63 13.82
CA VAL A 361 9.80 5.62 12.91
C VAL A 361 8.53 5.06 12.28
N VAL A 362 7.48 5.87 12.24
CA VAL A 362 6.22 5.58 11.54
C VAL A 362 5.96 6.69 10.52
N ALA A 363 5.54 6.31 9.33
CA ALA A 363 4.97 7.21 8.34
C ALA A 363 3.55 6.79 8.02
N SER A 364 2.63 7.75 7.96
CA SER A 364 1.22 7.48 7.67
C SER A 364 0.64 8.54 6.77
N THR A 365 -0.29 8.15 5.89
CA THR A 365 -1.22 9.09 5.26
C THR A 365 -2.48 9.11 6.09
N ALA A 366 -2.95 10.31 6.39
CA ALA A 366 -4.09 10.49 7.27
C ALA A 366 -4.79 11.81 6.98
N GLU A 367 -6.07 11.89 7.33
CA GLU A 367 -6.94 13.03 7.09
C GLU A 367 -7.81 13.29 8.33
N ASN A 368 -8.21 14.56 8.51
CA ASN A 368 -9.28 14.93 9.44
C ASN A 368 -10.43 15.53 8.63
N ALA A 369 -11.66 15.42 9.15
CA ALA A 369 -12.85 15.99 8.52
C ALA A 369 -12.78 17.52 8.32
N THR A 370 -11.89 18.21 9.04
CA THR A 370 -11.78 19.69 9.05
C THR A 370 -10.55 20.25 8.33
N THR A 371 -9.65 19.40 7.85
CA THR A 371 -8.47 19.83 7.07
C THR A 371 -8.66 19.43 5.62
N LEU A 372 -8.99 20.42 4.78
CA LEU A 372 -8.89 20.34 3.33
C LEU A 372 -7.43 20.41 2.87
#